data_AF-A0A2J6MXB2-F1
#
_entry.id   AF-A0A2J6MXB2-F1
#
_cell.length_a   1.000
_cell.length_b   1.000
_cell.length_c   1.000
_cell.angle_alpha   90.00
_cell.angle_beta   90.00
_cell.angle_gamma   90.00
#
_symmetry.space_group_name_H-M   'P 1'
#
loop_
_entity.id
_entity.type
_entity.pdbx_description
1 polymer ?
#
loop_
_entity_poly.entity_id
_entity_poly.type
_entity_poly.pdbx_seq_one_letter_code
_entity_poly.pdbx_strand_id
1 'polypeptide(L)'
;MIQTFDCNVGGKTERLCASLAEDGSRRILISYADSAKTLVILDASGLIGMLKVELEDPDRLIAHAIRKAQDAGLIDKAVSTGSIQETSL
;
A
#
# COMPACT_ATOMS: atom_id res chain seq x y z
N MET A 1 8.60 5.05 -8.22
CA MET A 1 7.70 4.24 -9.08
C MET A 1 6.31 4.22 -8.48
N ILE A 2 5.25 4.30 -9.29
CA ILE A 2 3.86 4.44 -8.85
C ILE A 2 2.98 3.48 -9.66
N GLN A 3 2.12 2.71 -8.99
CA GLN A 3 1.07 1.91 -9.63
C GLN A 3 -0.31 2.43 -9.21
N THR A 4 -1.23 2.57 -10.17
CA THR A 4 -2.63 2.90 -9.88
C THR A 4 -3.50 1.67 -9.95
N PHE A 5 -4.47 1.55 -9.03
CA PHE A 5 -5.40 0.43 -8.99
C PHE A 5 -6.77 0.90 -8.48
N ASP A 6 -7.81 0.18 -8.88
CA ASP A 6 -9.16 0.40 -8.40
C ASP A 6 -9.41 -0.48 -7.16
N CYS A 7 -9.99 0.11 -6.13
CA CYS A 7 -10.34 -0.60 -4.90
C CYS A 7 -11.79 -0.33 -4.54
N ASN A 8 -12.54 -1.38 -4.22
CA ASN A 8 -13.87 -1.21 -3.65
C ASN A 8 -13.72 -0.88 -2.16
N VAL A 9 -14.29 0.26 -1.75
CA VAL A 9 -14.26 0.76 -0.38
C VAL A 9 -15.69 1.15 0.00
N GLY A 10 -16.28 0.49 0.99
CA GLY A 10 -17.67 0.74 1.37
C GLY A 10 -18.68 0.71 0.22
N GLY A 11 -18.48 -0.14 -0.80
CA GLY A 11 -19.36 -0.25 -1.97
C GLY A 11 -19.12 0.77 -3.08
N LYS A 12 -18.12 1.65 -2.94
CA LYS A 12 -17.69 2.59 -3.99
C LYS A 12 -16.35 2.16 -4.57
N THR A 13 -16.21 2.21 -5.89
CA THR A 13 -14.92 1.99 -6.54
C THR A 13 -14.12 3.28 -6.48
N GLU A 14 -13.07 3.29 -5.66
CA GLU A 14 -12.14 4.40 -5.51
C GLU A 14 -10.86 4.12 -6.31
N ARG A 15 -10.33 5.15 -6.97
CA ARG A 15 -9.04 5.05 -7.68
C ARG A 15 -7.91 5.41 -6.73
N LEU A 16 -7.03 4.44 -6.46
CA LEU A 16 -5.91 4.58 -5.54
C LEU A 16 -4.59 4.46 -6.29
N CYS A 17 -3.53 4.91 -5.65
CA CYS A 17 -2.17 4.73 -6.11
C CYS A 17 -1.30 4.17 -4.98
N ALA A 18 -0.37 3.29 -5.33
CA ALA A 18 0.64 2.75 -4.44
C ALA A 18 2.02 3.14 -4.96
N SER A 19 2.90 3.55 -4.06
CA SER A 19 4.23 4.02 -4.41
C SER A 19 5.24 3.72 -3.30
N LEU A 20 6.50 3.52 -3.68
CA LEU A 20 7.60 3.48 -2.71
C LEU A 20 7.91 4.88 -2.21
N ALA A 21 8.10 5.03 -0.90
CA ALA A 21 8.55 6.27 -0.29
C ALA A 21 9.94 6.66 -0.82
N GLU A 22 10.12 7.94 -1.16
CA GLU A 22 11.36 8.45 -1.75
C GLU A 22 12.46 8.71 -0.72
N ASP A 23 12.14 8.63 0.58
CA ASP A 23 13.05 8.85 1.71
C ASP A 23 14.06 7.71 1.94
N GLY A 24 14.10 6.69 1.05
CA GLY A 24 14.96 5.51 1.22
C GLY A 24 14.46 4.52 2.27
N SER A 25 13.51 4.94 3.10
CA SER A 25 12.64 4.07 3.88
C SER A 25 11.92 3.10 2.94
N ARG A 26 12.10 1.79 3.08
CA ARG A 26 11.49 0.74 2.22
C ARG A 26 9.98 0.59 2.49
N ARG A 27 9.27 1.71 2.50
CA ARG A 27 7.84 1.85 2.84
C ARG A 27 7.04 2.04 1.56
N ILE A 28 5.88 1.42 1.52
CA ILE A 28 4.91 1.56 0.44
C ILE A 28 3.76 2.40 0.97
N LEU A 29 3.45 3.48 0.25
CA LEU A 29 2.36 4.40 0.56
C LEU A 29 1.20 4.12 -0.41
N ILE A 30 0.03 3.83 0.14
CA ILE A 30 -1.22 3.74 -0.62
C ILE A 30 -2.03 5.01 -0.33
N SER A 31 -2.37 5.74 -1.39
CA SER A 31 -3.04 7.03 -1.32
C SER A 31 -4.17 7.11 -2.35
N TYR A 32 -5.07 8.07 -2.18
CA TYR A 32 -6.01 8.42 -3.24
C TYR A 32 -5.26 8.95 -4.46
N ALA A 33 -5.63 8.49 -5.65
CA ALA A 33 -4.99 8.91 -6.90
C ALA A 33 -5.25 10.38 -7.23
N ASP A 34 -6.40 10.92 -6.82
CA ASP A 34 -6.82 12.30 -7.12
C ASP A 34 -6.22 13.34 -6.15
N SER A 35 -6.18 13.01 -4.86
CA SER A 35 -5.79 13.97 -3.80
C SER A 35 -4.41 13.73 -3.19
N ALA A 36 -3.74 12.62 -3.56
CA ALA A 36 -2.50 12.15 -2.93
C ALA A 36 -2.60 11.97 -1.40
N LYS A 37 -3.81 11.91 -0.84
CA LYS A 37 -4.02 11.68 0.59
C LYS A 37 -3.72 10.23 0.94
N THR A 38 -2.73 10.03 1.81
CA THR A 38 -2.30 8.71 2.28
C THR A 38 -3.34 8.04 3.15
N LEU A 39 -3.58 6.77 2.88
CA LEU A 39 -4.52 5.90 3.58
C LEU A 39 -3.77 4.80 4.34
N VAL A 40 -2.79 4.16 3.69
CA VAL A 40 -2.06 3.02 4.24
C VAL A 40 -0.57 3.20 4.04
N ILE A 41 0.20 2.83 5.06
CA ILE A 41 1.66 2.76 5.03
C ILE A 41 2.05 1.30 5.33
N LEU A 42 2.81 0.69 4.44
CA LEU A 42 3.35 -0.66 4.63
C LEU A 42 4.87 -0.61 4.72
N ASP A 43 5.44 -0.99 5.86
CA ASP A 43 6.89 -1.10 6.04
C ASP A 43 7.42 -2.44 5.53
N ALA A 44 8.31 -2.40 4.53
CA ALA A 44 8.99 -3.58 3.98
C ALA A 44 10.41 -3.77 4.54
N SER A 45 10.80 -2.99 5.55
CA SER A 45 12.13 -3.04 6.14
C SER A 45 12.36 -4.37 6.88
N GLY A 46 11.28 -4.97 7.38
CA GLY A 46 11.28 -6.28 8.06
C GLY A 46 11.36 -7.51 7.14
N LEU A 47 11.36 -7.35 5.81
CA LEU A 47 11.42 -8.50 4.89
C LEU A 47 12.80 -9.18 4.92
N ILE A 48 12.81 -10.48 5.24
CA ILE A 48 14.02 -11.32 5.34
C ILE A 48 13.93 -12.57 4.45
N GLY A 49 15.08 -13.18 4.16
CA GLY A 49 15.15 -14.48 3.49
C GLY A 49 14.56 -14.50 2.08
N MET A 50 13.86 -15.57 1.73
CA MET A 50 13.27 -15.77 0.38
C MET A 50 12.25 -14.70 0.01
N LEU A 51 11.42 -14.23 0.95
CA LEU A 51 10.47 -13.15 0.68
C LEU A 51 11.16 -11.86 0.22
N LYS A 52 12.33 -11.55 0.78
CA LYS A 52 13.10 -10.38 0.37
C LYS A 52 13.52 -10.50 -1.09
N VAL A 53 14.00 -11.68 -1.52
CA VAL A 53 14.46 -11.97 -2.88
C VAL A 53 13.29 -11.94 -3.87
N GLU A 54 12.14 -12.51 -3.49
CA GLU A 54 10.94 -12.52 -4.33
C GLU A 54 10.36 -11.12 -4.56
N LEU A 55 10.51 -10.24 -3.57
CA LEU A 55 10.03 -8.85 -3.55
C LEU A 55 11.18 -7.83 -3.72
N GLU A 56 12.32 -8.25 -4.27
CA GLU A 56 13.40 -7.32 -4.64
C GLU A 56 12.95 -6.37 -5.74
N ASP A 57 12.12 -6.87 -6.65
CA ASP A 57 11.53 -6.07 -7.71
C ASP A 57 10.48 -5.10 -7.14
N PRO A 58 10.60 -3.79 -7.43
CA PRO A 58 9.71 -2.78 -6.86
C PRO A 58 8.25 -2.95 -7.33
N ASP A 59 8.00 -3.55 -8.49
CA ASP A 59 6.64 -3.77 -9.02
C ASP A 59 5.97 -4.90 -8.25
N ARG A 60 6.73 -5.98 -7.99
CA ARG A 60 6.28 -7.08 -7.14
C ARG A 60 6.03 -6.66 -5.70
N LEU A 61 6.92 -5.83 -5.15
CA LEU A 61 6.78 -5.29 -3.80
C LEU A 61 5.51 -4.46 -3.66
N ILE A 62 5.27 -3.54 -4.60
CA ILE A 62 4.05 -2.71 -4.63
C ILE A 62 2.80 -3.59 -4.81
N ALA A 63 2.81 -4.54 -5.74
CA ALA A 63 1.68 -5.44 -5.97
C ALA A 63 1.35 -6.28 -4.71
N HIS A 64 2.37 -6.79 -4.03
CA HIS A 64 2.20 -7.52 -2.77
C HIS A 64 1.62 -6.63 -1.67
N ALA A 65 2.08 -5.38 -1.57
CA ALA A 65 1.58 -4.40 -0.61
C ALA A 65 0.11 -4.04 -0.85
N ILE A 66 -0.28 -3.80 -2.10
CA ILE A 66 -1.67 -3.57 -2.51
C ILE A 66 -2.54 -4.76 -2.07
N ARG A 67 -2.12 -5.98 -2.41
CA ARG A 67 -2.86 -7.19 -2.08
C ARG A 67 -3.01 -7.38 -0.58
N LYS A 68 -1.95 -7.14 0.20
CA LYS A 68 -2.00 -7.21 1.67
C LYS A 68 -2.96 -6.17 2.25
N ALA A 69 -2.95 -4.94 1.75
CA ALA A 69 -3.83 -3.89 2.21
C ALA A 69 -5.31 -4.16 1.91
N GLN A 70 -5.59 -4.82 0.78
CA GLN A 70 -6.94 -5.28 0.43
C GLN A 70 -7.39 -6.44 1.31
N ASP A 71 -6.56 -7.49 1.44
CA ASP A 71 -6.88 -8.69 2.23
C ASP A 71 -7.14 -8.38 3.70
N ALA A 72 -6.31 -7.51 4.29
CA ALA A 72 -6.45 -7.08 5.67
C ALA A 72 -7.50 -5.96 5.87
N GLY A 73 -8.19 -5.52 4.82
CA GLY A 73 -9.20 -4.45 4.90
C GLY A 73 -8.66 -3.11 5.39
N LEU A 74 -7.34 -2.85 5.21
CA LEU A 74 -6.68 -1.65 5.73
C LEU A 74 -7.20 -0.39 5.04
N ILE A 75 -7.48 -0.49 3.74
CA ILE A 75 -7.99 0.63 2.95
C ILE A 75 -9.38 1.01 3.46
N ASP A 76 -10.28 0.03 3.64
CA ASP A 76 -11.63 0.26 4.15
C ASP A 76 -11.61 0.87 5.56
N LYS A 77 -10.76 0.32 6.43
CA LYS A 77 -10.55 0.86 7.77
C LYS A 77 -9.99 2.29 7.75
N ALA A 78 -9.04 2.60 6.87
CA ALA A 78 -8.48 3.95 6.74
C ALA A 78 -9.54 4.96 6.33
N VAL A 79 -10.39 4.59 5.37
CA VAL A 79 -11.48 5.45 4.88
C VAL A 79 -12.57 5.60 5.95
N SER A 80 -12.97 4.51 6.61
CA SER A 80 -14.01 4.55 7.65
C SER A 80 -13.59 5.31 8.90
N THR A 81 -12.32 5.24 9.30
CA THR A 81 -11.82 5.89 10.53
C THR A 81 -11.25 7.28 10.27
N GLY A 82 -10.89 7.59 9.03
CA GLY A 82 -10.15 8.81 8.68
C GLY A 82 -8.68 8.78 9.13
N SER A 83 -8.21 7.69 9.74
CA SER A 83 -6.86 7.53 10.27
C SER A 83 -6.01 6.67 9.35
N ILE A 84 -4.75 7.06 9.18
CA ILE A 84 -3.77 6.28 8.41
C ILE A 84 -3.59 4.91 9.09
N GLN A 85 -3.64 3.84 8.29
CA GLN A 85 -3.34 2.50 8.77
C GLN A 85 -1.89 2.17 8.46
N GLU A 86 -1.10 1.87 9.49
CA GLU A 86 0.29 1.46 9.33
C GLU A 86 0.46 -0.02 9.68
N THR A 87 1.19 -0.76 8.85
CA THR A 87 1.54 -2.16 9.12
C THR A 87 2.89 -2.52 8.49
N SER A 88 3.40 -3.71 8.81
CA SER A 88 4.58 -4.28 8.15
C SER A 88 4.15 -5.26 7.05
N LEU A 89 5.00 -5.44 6.04
CA LEU A 89 4.79 -6.38 4.93
C LEU A 89 5.07 -7.83 5.29
#